data_AF-A0A6B3F6L4-F1
#
_entry.id   AF-A0A6B3F6L4-F1
#
_cell.length_a   1.000
_cell.length_b   1.000
_cell.length_c   1.000
_cell.angle_alpha   90.00
_cell.angle_beta   90.00
_cell.angle_gamma   90.00
#
_symmetry.space_group_name_H-M   'P 1'
#
loop_
_entity.id
_entity.type
_entity.pdbx_description
1 polymer ?
#
loop_
_entity_poly.entity_id
_entity_poly.type
_entity_poly.pdbx_seq_one_letter_code
_entity_poly.pdbx_strand_id
1 'polypeptide(L)' 'AYALGASVYDLRGISDSLDENDHLFGLIQFKVGTGGEAAEYLGEWDFPLNKLLHKALDLYMSRR' A
#
# COMPACT_ATOMS: atom_id res chain seq x y z
N ALA A 1 19.78 2.02 11.69
CA ALA A 1 19.75 1.97 10.22
C ALA A 1 20.81 2.88 9.60
N TYR A 2 20.73 4.20 9.83
CA TYR A 2 21.72 5.15 9.28
C TYR A 2 23.18 4.83 9.65
N ALA A 3 23.47 4.53 10.93
CA ALA A 3 24.81 4.12 11.37
C ALA A 3 25.32 2.80 10.75
N LEU A 4 24.44 2.03 10.10
CA LEU A 4 24.76 0.81 9.36
C LEU A 4 24.79 1.04 7.82
N GLY A 5 24.74 2.30 7.37
CA GLY A 5 24.89 2.69 5.95
C GLY A 5 23.59 2.77 5.15
N ALA A 6 22.41 2.65 5.78
CA ALA A 6 21.14 2.79 5.06
C ALA A 6 20.87 4.26 4.67
N SER A 7 20.54 4.50 3.41
CA SER A 7 20.14 5.82 2.87
C SER A 7 18.64 6.07 2.97
N VAL A 8 17.82 5.02 3.06
CA VAL A 8 16.36 5.08 3.14
C VAL A 8 15.88 4.27 4.33
N TYR A 9 14.91 4.80 5.07
CA TYR A 9 14.19 4.10 6.12
C TYR A 9 12.71 4.03 5.77
N ASP A 10 12.23 2.83 5.42
CA ASP A 10 10.85 2.58 4.99
C ASP A 10 9.94 2.32 6.21
N LEU A 11 9.02 3.24 6.49
CA LEU A 11 7.99 3.13 7.54
C LEU A 11 6.83 2.20 7.15
N ARG A 12 6.86 1.63 5.94
CA ARG A 12 5.85 0.77 5.33
C ARG A 12 4.55 1.51 5.01
N GLY A 13 3.56 0.77 4.51
CA GLY A 13 2.30 1.31 3.97
C GLY A 13 1.44 2.12 4.93
N ILE A 14 0.62 2.99 4.36
CA ILE A 14 -0.46 3.75 5.00
C ILE A 14 -1.81 3.30 4.43
N SER A 15 -2.92 3.85 4.94
CA SER A 15 -4.20 3.71 4.24
C SER A 15 -4.14 4.35 2.86
N ASP A 16 -5.01 3.89 1.97
CA ASP A 16 -5.26 4.48 0.65
C ASP A 16 -6.10 5.77 0.73
N SER A 17 -6.79 5.98 1.86
CA SER A 17 -7.54 7.20 2.15
C SER A 17 -6.68 8.31 2.74
N LEU A 18 -6.90 9.55 2.28
CA LEU A 18 -6.38 10.79 2.86
C LEU A 18 -7.47 11.57 3.64
N ASP A 19 -8.64 10.97 3.87
CA ASP A 19 -9.72 11.58 4.64
C ASP A 19 -9.32 11.72 6.11
N GLU A 20 -9.45 12.93 6.66
CA GLU A 20 -9.14 13.23 8.07
C GLU A 20 -10.07 12.51 9.04
N ASN A 21 -11.25 12.08 8.58
CA ASN A 21 -12.21 11.32 9.37
C ASN A 21 -11.93 9.80 9.35
N ASP A 22 -10.97 9.33 8.55
CA ASP A 22 -10.56 7.93 8.56
C ASP A 22 -9.86 7.60 9.89
N HIS A 23 -10.25 6.48 10.51
CA HIS A 23 -9.61 5.98 11.73
C HIS A 23 -8.08 5.76 11.61
N LEU A 24 -7.54 5.63 10.39
CA LEU A 24 -6.12 5.47 10.11
C LEU A 24 -5.41 6.80 9.78
N PHE A 25 -6.11 7.93 9.75
CA PHE A 25 -5.50 9.22 9.41
C PHE A 25 -4.35 9.59 10.36
N GLY A 26 -4.45 9.26 11.64
CA GLY A 26 -3.37 9.45 12.61
C GLY A 26 -2.08 8.70 12.27
N LEU A 27 -2.16 7.57 11.54
CA LEU A 27 -0.98 6.82 11.07
C LEU A 27 -0.23 7.60 9.98
N ILE A 28 -0.97 8.28 9.10
CA ILE A 28 -0.39 9.16 8.08
C ILE A 28 0.32 10.34 8.74
N GLN A 29 -0.35 11.01 9.69
CA GLN A 29 0.23 12.12 10.44
C GLN A 29 1.51 11.72 11.18
N PHE A 30 1.51 10.56 11.85
CA PHE A 30 2.70 10.03 12.51
C PHE A 30 3.86 9.85 11.53
N LYS A 31 3.63 9.22 10.38
CA LYS A 31 4.69 8.89 9.42
C LYS A 31 5.25 10.13 8.72
N VAL A 32 4.39 10.99 8.19
CA VAL A 32 4.80 12.26 7.56
C VAL A 32 5.47 13.17 8.58
N GLY A 33 5.02 13.16 9.84
CA GLY A 33 5.62 13.92 10.94
C GLY A 33 7.09 13.58 11.24
N THR A 34 7.59 12.41 10.81
CA THR A 34 9.02 12.04 10.92
C THR A 34 9.89 12.61 9.80
N GLY A 35 9.31 13.39 8.87
CA GLY A 35 9.94 13.80 7.62
C GLY A 35 9.85 12.73 6.52
N GLY A 36 9.00 11.71 6.71
CA GLY A 36 8.73 10.68 5.72
C GLY A 36 7.82 11.19 4.60
N GLU A 37 7.94 10.58 3.43
CA GLU A 37 7.14 10.90 2.25
C GLU A 37 6.25 9.69 1.89
N ALA A 38 5.03 9.97 1.44
CA ALA A 38 4.18 8.93 0.87
C ALA A 38 4.69 8.59 -0.55
N ALA A 39 5.03 7.32 -0.76
CA ALA A 39 5.48 6.81 -2.07
C ALA A 39 4.47 5.79 -2.58
N GLU A 40 3.84 6.10 -3.71
CA GLU A 40 2.95 5.18 -4.41
C GLU A 40 3.77 4.25 -5.32
N TYR A 41 3.50 2.95 -5.20
CA TYR A 41 4.11 1.93 -6.06
C TYR A 41 3.17 1.59 -7.21
N LEU A 42 3.70 0.92 -8.22
CA LEU A 42 2.95 0.51 -9.42
C LEU A 42 1.80 -0.48 -9.14
N GLY A 43 1.68 -0.96 -7.90
CA GLY A 43 0.64 -1.88 -7.48
C GLY A 43 0.96 -3.33 -7.78
N GLU A 44 -0.08 -4.10 -8.04
CA GLU A 44 -0.01 -5.54 -8.25
C GLU A 44 -0.18 -5.86 -9.74
N TRP A 45 0.54 -6.88 -10.23
CA TRP A 45 0.36 -7.43 -11.56
C TRP A 45 0.18 -8.94 -11.49
N ASP A 46 -0.84 -9.42 -12.19
CA ASP A 46 -1.15 -10.84 -12.25
C ASP A 46 -0.61 -11.49 -13.53
N PHE A 47 0.03 -12.65 -13.37
CA PHE A 47 0.32 -13.58 -14.45
C PHE A 47 -0.52 -14.86 -14.27
N PRO A 48 -1.68 -14.98 -14.94
CA PRO A 48 -2.62 -16.06 -14.66
C PRO A 48 -2.12 -17.39 -15.23
N LEU A 49 -1.71 -18.30 -14.32
CA LEU A 49 -1.33 -19.67 -14.66
C LEU A 49 -2.52 -20.48 -15.18
N ASN A 50 -3.71 -20.27 -14.60
CA ASN A 50 -4.97 -20.80 -15.11
C ASN A 50 -5.95 -19.65 -15.38
N LYS A 51 -6.14 -19.35 -16.66
CA LYS A 51 -7.00 -18.24 -17.11
C LYS A 51 -8.47 -18.40 -16.74
N LEU A 52 -8.97 -19.65 -16.65
CA LEU A 52 -10.36 -19.90 -16.30
C LEU A 52 -10.61 -19.60 -14.81
N LEU A 53 -9.72 -20.09 -13.93
CA LEU A 53 -9.83 -19.84 -12.49
C LEU A 53 -9.63 -18.36 -12.17
N HIS A 54 -8.66 -17.70 -12.80
CA HIS A 54 -8.42 -16.27 -12.61
C HIS A 54 -9.67 -15.46 -12.98
N LYS A 55 -10.25 -15.69 -14.16
CA LYS A 55 -11.48 -15.00 -14.58
C LYS A 55 -12.68 -15.30 -13.67
N ALA A 56 -12.79 -16.52 -13.15
CA ALA A 56 -13.85 -16.88 -12.21
C ALA A 56 -13.71 -16.12 -10.89
N LEU A 57 -12.48 -15.96 -10.39
CA LEU A 57 -12.18 -15.14 -9.22
C LEU A 57 -12.48 -13.66 -9.48
N ASP A 58 -12.05 -13.11 -10.63
CA ASP A 58 -12.32 -11.71 -10.97
C ASP A 58 -13.82 -11.41 -11.00
N LEU A 59 -14.62 -12.31 -11.59
CA LEU A 59 -16.08 -12.18 -11.62
C LEU A 59 -16.72 -12.26 -10.24
N TYR A 60 -16.17 -13.08 -9.34
CA TYR A 60 -16.61 -13.16 -7.95
C TYR A 60 -16.28 -11.85 -7.21
N MET A 61 -15.05 -11.37 -7.32
CA MET A 61 -14.57 -10.16 -6.65
C MET A 61 -15.29 -8.91 -7.15
N SER A 62 -15.63 -8.81 -8.45
CA SER A 62 -16.35 -7.67 -9.00
C SER A 62 -17.80 -7.54 -8.50
N ARG A 63 -18.32 -8.54 -7.78
CA ARG A 63 -19.69 -8.57 -7.23
C ARG A 63 -19.72 -8.34 -5.73
N ARG A 64 -18.56 -8.19 -5.09
CA ARG A 64 -18.38 -7.89 -3.67
C ARG A 64 -18.13 -6.41 -3.49
#